data_AF-A0A1Y2T699-F1
#
_entry.id   AF-A0A1Y2T699-F1
#
_cell.length_a   1.000
_cell.length_b   1.000
_cell.length_c   1.000
_cell.angle_alpha   90.00
_cell.angle_beta   90.00
_cell.angle_gamma   90.00
#
_symmetry.space_group_name_H-M   'P 1'
#
loop_
_entity.id
_entity.type
_entity.pdbx_description
1 polymer ?
#
loop_
_entity_poly.entity_id
_entity_poly.type
_entity_poly.pdbx_seq_one_letter_code
_entity_poly.pdbx_strand_id
1 'polypeptide(L)' 'MPSRLIKLYTYKGDLVLDPFNGSGTTCQAAALLGRRWIGVDIDPGYCALAEKNMRTLVDGAGGAGLGAASGVAGA' A
#
# COMPACT_ATOMS: atom_id res chain seq x y z
N MET A 1 8.55 -7.19 5.95
CA MET A 1 8.65 -8.52 5.30
C MET A 1 7.88 -8.71 3.98
N PRO A 2 6.92 -7.85 3.52
CA PRO A 2 6.28 -8.02 2.21
C PRO A 2 7.21 -7.78 1.01
N SER A 3 8.22 -6.93 1.20
CA SER A 3 9.07 -6.41 0.11
C SER A 3 9.81 -7.49 -0.68
N ARG A 4 10.13 -8.64 -0.07
CA ARG A 4 10.84 -9.73 -0.77
C ARG A 4 9.94 -10.39 -1.82
N LEU A 5 8.70 -10.70 -1.46
CA LEU A 5 7.74 -11.32 -2.37
C LEU A 5 7.35 -10.35 -3.49
N ILE A 6 7.09 -9.08 -3.17
CA ILE A 6 6.78 -8.06 -4.17
C ILE A 6 7.91 -7.95 -5.20
N LYS A 7 9.19 -7.95 -4.80
CA LYS A 7 10.31 -7.89 -5.74
C LYS A 7 10.44 -9.14 -6.62
N LEU A 8 10.11 -10.32 -6.09
CA LEU A 8 10.25 -11.59 -6.81
C LEU A 8 9.13 -11.80 -7.84
N TYR A 9 7.92 -11.33 -7.54
CA TYR A 9 6.72 -11.62 -8.33
C TYR A 9 6.16 -10.42 -9.10
N THR A 10 6.77 -9.24 -9.00
CA THR A 10 6.27 -8.03 -9.68
C THR A 10 7.39 -7.15 -10.21
N TYR A 11 7.10 -6.43 -11.29
CA TYR A 11 7.91 -5.34 -11.82
C TYR A 11 7.49 -3.99 -11.22
N LYS A 12 8.29 -2.95 -11.45
CA LYS A 12 7.90 -1.57 -11.08
C LYS A 12 6.65 -1.18 -11.88
N GLY A 13 5.69 -0.52 -11.24
CA GLY A 13 4.42 -0.12 -11.84
C GLY A 13 3.31 -1.18 -11.80
N ASP A 14 3.63 -2.45 -11.53
CA ASP A 14 2.64 -3.51 -11.33
C ASP A 14 1.72 -3.20 -10.16
N LEU A 15 0.52 -3.80 -10.20
CA LEU A 15 -0.49 -3.66 -9.16
C LEU A 15 -0.39 -4.82 -8.15
N VAL A 16 -0.27 -4.47 -6.87
CA VAL A 16 -0.31 -5.42 -5.75
C VAL A 16 -1.66 -5.30 -5.04
N LEU A 17 -2.42 -6.38 -4.98
CA LEU A 17 -3.68 -6.46 -4.23
C LEU A 17 -3.46 -7.21 -2.91
N ASP A 18 -3.88 -6.61 -1.81
CA ASP A 18 -3.96 -7.25 -0.49
C ASP A 18 -5.41 -7.24 0.02
N PRO A 19 -6.12 -8.38 0.01
CA PRO A 19 -7.51 -8.46 0.47
C PRO A 19 -7.66 -8.53 2.00
N PHE A 20 -6.56 -8.56 2.75
CA PHE A 20 -6.54 -8.57 4.21
C PHE A 20 -5.50 -7.56 4.72
N ASN A 21 -5.68 -6.31 4.30
CA ASN A 21 -4.67 -5.27 4.36
C ASN A 21 -4.29 -4.87 5.79
N GLY A 22 -5.19 -5.05 6.77
CA GLY A 22 -4.98 -4.70 8.16
C GLY A 22 -4.45 -3.27 8.31
N SER A 23 -3.25 -3.12 8.88
CA SER A 23 -2.60 -1.82 9.09
C SER A 23 -1.93 -1.20 7.85
N GLY A 24 -2.01 -1.84 6.68
CA GLY A 24 -1.49 -1.30 5.42
C GLY A 24 -0.03 -1.61 5.10
N THR A 25 0.61 -2.57 5.78
CA THR A 25 2.06 -2.81 5.62
C THR A 25 2.45 -3.31 4.22
N THR A 26 1.60 -4.12 3.58
CA THR A 26 1.79 -4.57 2.19
C THR A 26 1.72 -3.40 1.21
N CYS A 27 0.72 -2.53 1.38
CA CYS A 27 0.54 -1.32 0.58
C CYS A 27 1.73 -0.36 0.71
N GLN A 28 2.21 -0.12 1.94
CA GLN A 28 3.42 0.69 2.18
C GLN A 28 4.65 0.09 1.49
N ALA A 29 4.85 -1.22 1.61
CA ALA A 29 5.97 -1.90 0.95
C ALA A 29 5.87 -1.84 -0.58
N ALA A 30 4.68 -2.01 -1.16
CA ALA A 30 4.45 -1.88 -2.58
C ALA A 30 4.74 -0.46 -3.07
N ALA A 31 4.22 0.55 -2.36
CA ALA A 31 4.42 1.96 -2.67
C ALA A 31 5.92 2.33 -2.65
N LEU A 32 6.65 2.00 -1.58
CA LEU A 32 8.10 2.25 -1.46
C LEU A 32 8.92 1.55 -2.55
N LEU A 33 8.42 0.43 -3.07
CA LEU A 33 9.05 -0.29 -4.18
C LEU A 33 8.63 0.26 -5.55
N GLY A 34 7.79 1.29 -5.63
CA GLY A 34 7.31 1.87 -6.88
C GLY A 34 6.30 0.98 -7.61
N ARG A 35 5.47 0.25 -6.85
CA ARG A 35 4.31 -0.50 -7.37
C ARG A 35 3.03 0.24 -7.02
N ARG A 36 2.00 0.05 -7.85
CA ARG A 36 0.63 0.41 -7.50
C ARG A 36 0.09 -0.62 -6.51
N TRP A 37 -0.90 -0.25 -5.72
CA TRP A 37 -1.42 -1.13 -4.68
C TRP A 37 -2.91 -0.90 -4.43
N ILE A 38 -3.63 -1.94 -4.02
CA ILE A 38 -4.98 -1.84 -3.48
C ILE A 38 -4.99 -2.68 -2.21
N GLY A 39 -5.44 -2.07 -1.12
CA GLY A 39 -5.64 -2.75 0.15
C GLY A 39 -7.12 -2.79 0.48
N VAL A 40 -7.64 -3.96 0.83
CA VAL A 40 -9.02 -4.14 1.30
C VAL A 40 -8.97 -4.75 2.69
N ASP A 41 -9.82 -4.27 3.58
CA ASP A 41 -10.10 -4.91 4.85
C ASP A 41 -11.59 -4.78 5.17
N ILE A 42 -12.13 -5.74 5.91
CA ILE A 42 -13.54 -5.73 6.32
C ILE A 42 -13.75 -4.81 7.54
N ASP A 43 -12.70 -4.62 8.35
CA ASP A 43 -12.78 -3.75 9.51
C ASP A 43 -12.52 -2.30 9.09
N PRO A 44 -13.51 -1.40 9.24
CA PRO A 44 -13.34 0.00 8.89
C PRO A 44 -12.28 0.70 9.76
N GLY A 45 -12.02 0.22 10.97
CA GLY A 45 -10.93 0.69 11.84
C GLY A 45 -9.55 0.38 11.26
N TYR A 46 -9.37 -0.81 10.67
CA TYR A 46 -8.13 -1.14 9.94
C TYR A 46 -7.99 -0.31 8.66
N CYS A 47 -9.09 -0.08 7.93
CA CYS A 47 -9.06 0.79 6.76
C CYS A 47 -8.59 2.21 7.11
N ALA A 48 -9.16 2.82 8.16
CA ALA A 48 -8.77 4.15 8.62
C ALA A 48 -7.31 4.19 9.10
N LEU A 49 -6.85 3.14 9.81
CA LEU A 49 -5.46 3.03 10.25
C LEU A 49 -4.49 2.92 9.06
N ALA A 50 -4.81 2.06 8.09
CA ALA A 50 -4.01 1.90 6.88
C ALA A 50 -3.91 3.20 6.07
N GLU A 51 -5.02 3.93 5.91
CA GLU A 51 -5.01 5.25 5.25
C GLU A 51 -4.13 6.26 5.98
N LYS A 52 -4.22 6.34 7.31
CA LYS A 52 -3.39 7.24 8.12
C LYS A 52 -1.90 6.91 7.96
N ASN A 53 -1.55 5.63 7.98
CA ASN A 53 -0.17 5.18 7.79
C ASN A 53 0.33 5.53 6.38
N MET A 54 -0.50 5.33 5.36
CA MET A 54 -0.17 5.69 3.98
C MET A 54 0.03 7.20 3.80
N ARG A 55 -0.80 8.06 4.41
CA ARG A 55 -0.63 9.52 4.36
C ARG A 55 0.70 9.94 4.97
N THR A 56 1.01 9.42 6.16
CA THR A 56 2.29 9.68 6.85
C THR A 56 3.49 9.30 5.98
N LEU A 57 3.39 8.17 5.26
CA LEU A 57 4.43 7.71 4.36
C LEU A 57 4.60 8.60 3.12
N VAL A 58 3.50 9.09 2.53
CA VAL A 58 3.53 10.00 1.37
C VAL A 58 4.08 11.38 1.77
N ASP A 59 3.64 11.90 2.91
CA ASP A 59 4.05 13.21 3.43
C ASP A 59 5.55 13.22 3.77
N GLY A 60 6.07 12.13 4.34
CA GLY A 60 7.49 11.98 4.65
C GLY A 60 8.40 11.75 3.44
N ALA A 61 7.86 11.28 2.31
CA ALA A 61 8.63 10.93 1.11
C ALA A 61 8.72 12.06 0.06
N GLY A 62 8.17 13.24 0.32
CA GLY A 62 8.33 14.41 -0.56
C GLY A 62 7.63 14.29 -1.92
N GLY A 63 6.48 13.61 -1.98
CA GLY A 63 5.51 13.69 -3.10
C GLY A 63 5.93 13.15 -4.48
N ALA A 64 7.20 12.89 -4.75
CA ALA A 64 7.70 12.77 -6.13
C ALA A 64 7.97 11.33 -6.64
N GLY A 65 7.62 10.27 -5.91
CA GLY A 65 8.06 8.91 -6.31
C GLY A 65 7.19 7.72 -5.91
N LEU A 66 6.05 7.94 -5.26
CA LEU A 66 5.15 6.84 -4.88
C LEU A 66 4.09 6.72 -5.97
N GLY A 67 4.12 5.62 -6.73
CA GLY A 67 3.23 5.37 -7.87
C GLY A 67 1.76 5.61 -7.52
N ALA A 68 1.01 6.14 -8.50
CA ALA A 68 -0.38 6.59 -8.40
C ALA A 68 -1.19 5.86 -7.32
N ALA A 69 -1.60 6.63 -6.30
CA ALA A 69 -2.38 6.15 -5.17
C ALA A 69 -3.63 5.42 -5.67
N SER A 70 -3.83 4.18 -5.25
CA SER A 70 -5.13 3.53 -5.34
C SER A 70 -5.50 3.05 -3.95
N GLY A 71 -6.64 3.58 -3.46
CA GLY A 71 -6.97 3.70 -2.04
C GLY A 71 -7.17 2.40 -1.29
N VAL A 72 -7.36 2.56 0.03
CA VAL A 72 -7.82 1.49 0.91
C VAL A 72 -9.34 1.46 0.79
N ALA A 73 -9.91 0.34 0.35
CA ALA A 73 -11.36 0.20 0.30
C ALA A 73 -11.82 -0.61 1.53
N GLY A 74 -12.70 -0.04 2.33
CA GLY A 74 -13.51 -0.83 3.27
C GLY A 74 -14.58 -1.59 2.48
N ALA A 75 -14.73 -2.88 2.77
CA ALA A 75 -15.87 -3.65 2.25
C ALA A 75 -17.19 -3.20 2.88
#